data_AF-A0A4V1UPS0-F1
#
_entry.id   AF-A0A4V1UPS0-F1
#
_cell.length_a   1.000
_cell.length_b   1.000
_cell.length_c   1.000
_cell.angle_alpha   90.00
_cell.angle_beta   90.00
_cell.angle_gamma   90.00
#
_symmetry.space_group_name_H-M   'P 1'
#
loop_
_entity.id
_entity.type
_entity.pdbx_description
1 polymer ?
#
loop_
_entity_poly.entity_id
_entity_poly.type
_entity_poly.pdbx_seq_one_letter_code
_entity_poly.pdbx_strand_id
1 'polypeptide(L)'
;MPIAMLMLLAPMGPADIVLDRYAKWTESHSSFMVKGTASAPGMKDPVLFELRMHKPDSLWFHAKLGAADYRVSKTPEGQVETEASQKVFDESEAVPGLRMNASEISGLPAFAYPAWLSAPDLKGAFVGDSKVEKTRIGATAVELVSSHLERGGEVIEAWGWFDAKGAPLRFRFRAQSPMSSSDTTWNLSAFATLPKGTPFALTIPGDHTPFRLSSSDYPLSIGASIKLGTWEKGGKPIDLDEEAKGTALLAVLTPDVEPSKRIQAALDKLEKGGLKVLRLSDGKSDPTWIYDPTGQRLTGLRVPATPYMMLLKEGKISGLWLGAEADDEEVVKEVQSVVKSKAGVF
;
A
#
# COMPACT_ATOMS: atom_id res chain seq x y z
N MET A 1 54.03 -23.53 -2.77
CA MET A 1 53.33 -23.54 -4.07
C MET A 1 51.88 -23.15 -3.83
N PRO A 2 51.45 -21.91 -4.08
CA PRO A 2 50.05 -21.55 -3.96
C PRO A 2 49.33 -21.91 -5.26
N ILE A 3 48.27 -22.70 -5.13
CA ILE A 3 47.31 -23.04 -6.17
C ILE A 3 46.57 -21.75 -6.52
N ALA A 4 46.84 -21.23 -7.72
CA ALA A 4 46.10 -20.12 -8.29
C ALA A 4 44.63 -20.54 -8.45
N MET A 5 43.78 -19.91 -7.65
CA MET A 5 42.34 -20.01 -7.68
C MET A 5 41.84 -19.33 -8.97
N LEU A 6 41.87 -20.06 -10.09
CA LEU A 6 41.07 -19.74 -11.27
C LEU A 6 39.60 -19.89 -10.85
N MET A 7 38.99 -18.81 -10.36
CA MET A 7 37.53 -18.72 -10.39
C MET A 7 37.12 -18.76 -11.86
N LEU A 8 36.41 -19.81 -12.25
CA LEU A 8 35.70 -19.90 -13.52
C LEU A 8 34.81 -18.65 -13.66
N LEU A 9 35.26 -17.67 -14.42
CA LEU A 9 34.37 -16.73 -15.09
C LEU A 9 33.66 -17.57 -16.15
N ALA A 10 32.47 -18.08 -15.82
CA ALA A 10 31.57 -18.62 -16.82
C ALA A 10 31.47 -17.57 -17.94
N PRO A 11 31.70 -17.94 -19.22
CA PRO A 11 31.68 -16.97 -20.30
C PRO A 11 30.31 -16.30 -20.31
N MET A 12 30.30 -14.98 -20.09
CA MET A 12 29.11 -14.16 -20.23
C MET A 12 28.58 -14.32 -21.65
N GLY A 13 27.30 -14.64 -21.78
CA GLY A 13 26.65 -14.64 -23.07
C GLY A 13 26.63 -13.22 -23.67
N PRO A 14 26.50 -13.08 -25.00
CA PRO A 14 26.38 -11.75 -25.63
C PRO A 14 25.28 -10.88 -25.02
N ALA A 15 24.17 -11.48 -24.59
CA ALA A 15 23.07 -10.78 -23.91
C ALA A 15 23.50 -10.22 -22.54
N ASP A 16 24.25 -10.98 -21.75
CA ASP A 16 24.74 -10.56 -20.44
C ASP A 16 25.59 -9.29 -20.55
N ILE A 17 26.37 -9.16 -21.62
CA ILE A 17 27.19 -7.96 -21.86
C ILE A 17 26.31 -6.71 -22.05
N VAL A 18 25.17 -6.83 -22.75
CA VAL A 18 24.23 -5.72 -22.95
C VAL A 18 23.51 -5.40 -21.64
N LEU A 19 23.05 -6.44 -20.91
CA LEU A 19 22.34 -6.27 -19.64
C LEU A 19 23.24 -5.72 -18.54
N ASP A 20 24.53 -6.04 -18.53
CA ASP A 20 25.51 -5.45 -17.62
C ASP A 20 25.79 -3.97 -17.95
N ARG A 21 25.76 -3.58 -19.23
CA ARG A 21 25.79 -2.15 -19.60
C ARG A 21 24.55 -1.42 -19.10
N TYR A 22 23.37 -2.03 -19.24
CA TYR A 22 22.15 -1.48 -18.66
C TYR A 22 22.29 -1.32 -17.15
N ALA A 23 22.75 -2.34 -16.42
CA ALA A 23 22.92 -2.26 -14.96
C ALA A 23 23.84 -1.09 -14.54
N LYS A 24 24.98 -0.92 -15.22
CA LYS A 24 25.89 0.22 -15.01
C LYS A 24 25.22 1.56 -15.34
N TRP A 25 24.40 1.59 -16.39
CA TRP A 25 23.62 2.76 -16.75
C TRP A 25 22.61 3.10 -15.64
N THR A 26 21.84 2.14 -15.12
CA THR A 26 20.89 2.39 -14.02
C THR A 26 21.55 2.75 -12.70
N GLU A 27 22.75 2.25 -12.41
CA GLU A 27 23.55 2.62 -11.22
C GLU A 27 24.06 4.05 -11.30
N SER A 28 24.56 4.47 -12.48
CA SER A 28 25.04 5.84 -12.68
C SER A 28 23.92 6.89 -12.66
N HIS A 29 22.66 6.48 -12.82
CA HIS A 29 21.48 7.34 -12.80
C HIS A 29 20.60 7.04 -11.58
N SER A 30 21.07 7.46 -10.40
CA SER A 30 20.28 7.41 -9.15
C SER A 30 19.08 8.37 -9.14
N SER A 31 19.07 9.40 -9.98
CA SER A 31 18.01 10.40 -10.07
C SER A 31 17.75 10.74 -11.53
N PHE A 32 16.55 10.45 -12.05
CA PHE A 32 16.23 10.65 -13.47
C PHE A 32 14.74 10.78 -13.77
N MET A 33 14.47 11.25 -15.00
CA MET A 33 13.16 11.32 -15.63
C MET A 33 13.18 10.57 -16.96
N VAL A 34 12.10 9.86 -17.25
CA VAL A 34 11.80 9.23 -18.54
C VAL A 34 10.41 9.68 -19.00
N LYS A 35 10.29 10.03 -20.27
CA LYS A 35 9.00 10.20 -20.97
C LYS A 35 8.87 9.17 -22.07
N GLY A 36 7.65 8.75 -22.34
CA GLY A 36 7.41 7.78 -23.39
C GLY A 36 5.94 7.51 -23.64
N THR A 37 5.71 6.45 -24.40
CA THR A 37 4.39 5.93 -24.69
C THR A 37 4.32 4.43 -24.41
N ALA A 38 3.19 3.95 -23.91
CA ALA A 38 2.89 2.53 -23.74
C ALA A 38 1.75 2.13 -24.68
N SER A 39 1.92 1.02 -25.41
CA SER A 39 0.93 0.48 -26.35
C SER A 39 0.72 -1.02 -26.19
N ALA A 40 -0.52 -1.47 -26.33
CA ALA A 40 -0.94 -2.87 -26.25
C ALA A 40 -1.80 -3.21 -27.47
N PRO A 41 -1.85 -4.50 -27.90
CA PRO A 41 -2.82 -4.95 -28.88
C PRO A 41 -4.25 -4.57 -28.50
N GLY A 42 -5.01 -4.02 -29.44
CA GLY A 42 -6.42 -3.63 -29.24
C GLY A 42 -6.64 -2.21 -28.68
N MET A 43 -5.59 -1.51 -28.20
CA MET A 43 -5.72 -0.10 -27.86
C MET A 43 -5.63 0.77 -29.11
N LYS A 44 -6.56 1.72 -29.25
CA LYS A 44 -6.59 2.68 -30.37
C LYS A 44 -5.46 3.70 -30.28
N ASP A 45 -5.23 4.22 -29.08
CA ASP A 45 -4.27 5.28 -28.80
C ASP A 45 -3.28 4.82 -27.73
N PRO A 46 -1.98 5.20 -27.83
CA PRO A 46 -1.00 4.84 -26.81
C PRO A 46 -1.17 5.70 -25.56
N VAL A 47 -0.84 5.15 -24.39
CA VAL A 47 -0.79 5.89 -23.13
C VAL A 47 0.48 6.71 -23.08
N LEU A 48 0.36 8.02 -22.91
CA LEU A 48 1.51 8.89 -22.66
C LEU A 48 1.91 8.76 -21.20
N PHE A 49 3.21 8.64 -20.91
CA PHE A 49 3.68 8.60 -19.54
C PHE A 49 4.92 9.45 -19.29
N GLU A 50 5.07 9.86 -18.03
CA GLU A 50 6.27 10.44 -17.46
C GLU A 50 6.56 9.75 -16.12
N LEU A 51 7.78 9.25 -15.97
CA LEU A 51 8.29 8.67 -14.74
C LEU A 51 9.47 9.51 -14.26
N ARG A 52 9.46 9.90 -12.99
CA ARG A 52 10.59 10.51 -12.29
C ARG A 52 10.94 9.65 -11.09
N MET A 53 12.22 9.41 -10.85
CA MET A 53 12.67 8.56 -9.76
C MET A 53 13.90 9.15 -9.09
N HIS A 54 13.89 9.13 -7.76
CA HIS A 54 15.07 9.29 -6.92
C HIS A 54 15.25 7.95 -6.16
N LYS A 55 16.21 7.14 -6.58
CA LYS A 55 16.54 5.87 -5.92
C LYS A 55 17.09 6.17 -4.51
N PRO A 56 16.71 5.37 -3.48
CA PRO A 56 16.05 4.06 -3.60
C PRO A 56 14.53 4.04 -3.40
N ASP A 57 13.86 5.13 -3.06
CA ASP A 57 12.53 5.06 -2.40
C ASP A 57 11.49 6.08 -2.88
N SER A 58 11.86 7.02 -3.75
CA SER A 58 10.97 8.11 -4.17
C SER A 58 10.69 8.04 -5.67
N LEU A 59 9.42 8.06 -6.05
CA LEU A 59 9.01 8.11 -7.45
C LEU A 59 7.78 9.01 -7.64
N TRP A 60 7.70 9.58 -8.83
CA TRP A 60 6.52 10.26 -9.32
C TRP A 60 6.20 9.71 -10.70
N PHE A 61 4.97 9.29 -10.92
CA PHE A 61 4.53 8.75 -12.19
C PHE A 61 3.23 9.42 -12.62
N HIS A 62 3.14 9.74 -13.90
CA HIS A 62 1.97 10.33 -14.54
C HIS A 62 1.69 9.57 -15.83
N ALA A 63 0.44 9.18 -16.02
CA ALA A 63 -0.04 8.48 -17.20
C ALA A 63 -1.32 9.14 -17.73
N LYS A 64 -1.42 9.31 -19.04
CA LYS A 64 -2.55 9.95 -19.70
C LYS A 64 -3.03 9.17 -20.92
N LEU A 65 -4.33 8.93 -20.99
CA LEU A 65 -5.01 8.29 -22.12
C LEU A 65 -6.36 8.99 -22.39
N GLY A 66 -6.42 9.78 -23.46
CA GLY A 66 -7.61 10.59 -23.74
C GLY A 66 -7.89 11.58 -22.59
N ALA A 67 -9.06 11.41 -21.95
CA ALA A 67 -9.48 12.22 -20.80
C ALA A 67 -8.95 11.72 -19.46
N ALA A 68 -8.51 10.46 -19.36
CA ALA A 68 -7.96 9.91 -18.13
C ALA A 68 -6.56 10.48 -17.86
N ASP A 69 -6.33 10.99 -16.66
CA ASP A 69 -5.09 11.62 -16.18
C ASP A 69 -4.82 11.09 -14.77
N TYR A 70 -3.94 10.08 -14.70
CA TYR A 70 -3.55 9.41 -13.49
C TYR A 70 -2.19 9.91 -13.03
N ARG A 71 -2.04 10.18 -11.74
CA ARG A 71 -0.76 10.52 -11.13
C ARG A 71 -0.58 9.78 -9.83
N VAL A 72 0.67 9.50 -9.51
CA VAL A 72 1.08 8.93 -8.23
C VAL A 72 2.39 9.55 -7.79
N SER A 73 2.45 9.91 -6.52
CA SER A 73 3.67 10.31 -5.82
C SER A 73 3.90 9.33 -4.70
N LYS A 74 5.11 8.79 -4.60
CA LYS A 74 5.51 7.90 -3.50
C LYS A 74 6.81 8.40 -2.90
N THR A 75 6.86 8.37 -1.58
CA THR A 75 8.03 8.70 -0.75
C THR A 75 8.22 7.60 0.32
N PRO A 76 9.21 7.73 1.22
CA PRO A 76 9.30 6.91 2.43
C PRO A 76 8.14 7.10 3.42
N GLU A 77 7.37 8.17 3.30
CA GLU A 77 6.28 8.51 4.22
C GLU A 77 4.94 7.90 3.79
N GLY A 78 4.77 7.65 2.49
CA GLY A 78 3.54 7.09 1.95
C GLY A 78 3.46 7.19 0.42
N GLN A 79 2.27 6.92 -0.09
CA GLN A 79 1.93 7.05 -1.51
C GLN A 79 0.57 7.73 -1.65
N VAL A 80 0.50 8.72 -2.54
CA VAL A 80 -0.74 9.40 -2.92
C VAL A 80 -0.97 9.18 -4.40
N GLU A 81 -2.14 8.65 -4.73
CA GLU A 81 -2.62 8.47 -6.10
C GLU A 81 -3.78 9.43 -6.37
N THR A 82 -3.85 9.97 -7.58
CA THR A 82 -4.91 10.89 -8.00
C THR A 82 -5.37 10.55 -9.41
N GLU A 83 -6.67 10.63 -9.66
CA GLU A 83 -7.25 10.58 -11.01
C GLU A 83 -8.09 11.85 -11.23
N ALA A 84 -7.66 12.68 -12.19
CA ALA A 84 -8.19 14.03 -12.37
C ALA A 84 -9.55 14.10 -13.09
N SER A 85 -9.90 13.10 -13.90
CA SER A 85 -11.20 13.04 -14.59
C SER A 85 -12.34 12.72 -13.63
N GLN A 86 -12.10 11.84 -12.66
CA GLN A 86 -13.04 11.50 -11.59
C GLN A 86 -12.91 12.43 -10.38
N LYS A 87 -11.81 13.19 -10.29
CA LYS A 87 -11.46 14.05 -9.15
C LYS A 87 -11.40 13.26 -7.85
N VAL A 88 -10.72 12.12 -7.89
CA VAL A 88 -10.57 11.25 -6.72
C VAL A 88 -9.11 11.01 -6.38
N PHE A 89 -8.83 10.75 -5.11
CA PHE A 89 -7.50 10.38 -4.63
C PHE A 89 -7.55 9.19 -3.68
N ASP A 90 -6.45 8.47 -3.54
CA ASP A 90 -6.26 7.41 -2.53
C ASP A 90 -4.89 7.60 -1.89
N GLU A 91 -4.84 7.35 -0.59
CA GLU A 91 -3.61 7.41 0.20
C GLU A 91 -3.29 6.00 0.69
N SER A 92 -2.02 5.64 0.65
CA SER A 92 -1.57 4.34 1.15
C SER A 92 -0.29 4.47 1.96
N GLU A 93 -0.13 3.53 2.89
CA GLU A 93 1.03 3.46 3.77
C GLU A 93 2.33 3.29 2.98
N ALA A 94 3.44 3.65 3.63
CA ALA A 94 4.77 3.53 3.05
C ALA A 94 5.13 2.07 2.70
N VAL A 95 5.44 1.83 1.42
CA VAL A 95 6.02 0.57 0.95
C VAL A 95 7.52 0.74 0.76
N PRO A 96 8.37 -0.22 1.19
CA PRO A 96 9.80 -0.16 0.97
C PRO A 96 10.19 -0.05 -0.52
N GLY A 97 11.19 0.79 -0.82
CA GLY A 97 11.79 0.91 -2.14
C GLY A 97 10.93 1.63 -3.19
N LEU A 98 11.12 1.29 -4.46
CA LEU A 98 10.40 1.88 -5.61
C LEU A 98 9.15 1.09 -6.06
N ARG A 99 8.72 0.10 -5.27
CA ARG A 99 7.50 -0.65 -5.57
C ARG A 99 6.30 0.24 -5.29
N MET A 100 5.40 0.35 -6.26
CA MET A 100 4.09 0.99 -6.09
C MET A 100 3.07 -0.02 -5.56
N ASN A 101 2.11 0.45 -4.78
CA ASN A 101 0.89 -0.31 -4.54
C ASN A 101 0.11 -0.49 -5.85
N ALA A 102 -0.69 -1.55 -5.93
CA ALA A 102 -1.61 -1.72 -7.04
C ALA A 102 -2.66 -0.60 -6.97
N SER A 103 -2.83 0.13 -8.07
CA SER A 103 -3.81 1.21 -8.15
C SER A 103 -5.23 0.66 -8.09
N GLU A 104 -6.01 1.13 -7.13
CA GLU A 104 -7.44 0.84 -7.01
C GLU A 104 -8.31 1.86 -7.78
N ILE A 105 -7.77 3.06 -8.04
CA ILE A 105 -8.49 4.16 -8.70
C ILE A 105 -8.48 4.00 -10.23
N SER A 106 -7.35 3.58 -10.79
CA SER A 106 -7.11 3.53 -12.23
C SER A 106 -6.44 2.24 -12.69
N GLY A 107 -6.88 1.69 -13.81
CA GLY A 107 -6.19 0.58 -14.47
C GLY A 107 -4.96 1.01 -15.30
N LEU A 108 -4.77 2.31 -15.54
CA LEU A 108 -3.66 2.81 -16.37
C LEU A 108 -2.27 2.38 -15.88
N PRO A 109 -1.94 2.40 -14.58
CA PRO A 109 -0.60 2.06 -14.11
C PRO A 109 -0.25 0.60 -14.34
N ALA A 110 -1.21 -0.32 -14.19
CA ALA A 110 -1.01 -1.74 -14.45
C ALA A 110 -0.51 -2.02 -15.87
N PHE A 111 -0.81 -1.11 -16.79
CA PHE A 111 -0.40 -1.17 -18.18
C PHE A 111 0.81 -0.26 -18.49
N ALA A 112 0.74 1.02 -18.12
CA ALA A 112 1.67 2.03 -18.58
C ALA A 112 2.95 2.15 -17.73
N TYR A 113 2.94 1.69 -16.48
CA TYR A 113 4.08 1.86 -15.58
C TYR A 113 5.24 0.93 -15.99
N PRO A 114 6.41 1.47 -16.39
CA PRO A 114 7.55 0.66 -16.80
C PRO A 114 8.31 0.14 -15.56
N ALA A 115 7.72 -0.79 -14.81
CA ALA A 115 8.25 -1.28 -13.53
C ALA A 115 9.70 -1.81 -13.61
N TRP A 116 10.12 -2.26 -14.79
CA TRP A 116 11.48 -2.72 -15.07
C TRP A 116 12.55 -1.62 -14.93
N LEU A 117 12.20 -0.34 -15.04
CA LEU A 117 13.11 0.78 -14.77
C LEU A 117 13.45 0.93 -13.27
N SER A 118 12.55 0.45 -12.42
CA SER A 118 12.68 0.48 -10.96
C SER A 118 13.47 -0.71 -10.42
N ALA A 119 13.70 -1.73 -11.25
CA ALA A 119 14.50 -2.90 -10.89
C ALA A 119 16.01 -2.57 -10.87
N PRO A 120 16.78 -3.16 -9.94
CA PRO A 120 18.23 -2.98 -9.90
C PRO A 120 18.93 -3.58 -11.15
N ASP A 121 18.39 -4.68 -11.68
CA ASP A 121 18.84 -5.31 -12.93
C ASP A 121 17.64 -5.76 -13.78
N LEU A 122 17.92 -6.13 -15.03
CA LEU A 122 16.93 -6.68 -15.97
C LEU A 122 17.11 -8.18 -16.24
N LYS A 123 18.05 -8.86 -15.56
CA LYS A 123 18.32 -10.28 -15.85
C LYS A 123 17.08 -11.12 -15.59
N GLY A 124 16.32 -10.80 -14.53
CA GLY A 124 15.05 -11.47 -14.24
C GLY A 124 13.95 -11.25 -15.28
N ALA A 125 14.02 -10.22 -16.13
CA ALA A 125 13.05 -9.99 -17.20
C ALA A 125 13.34 -10.83 -18.45
N PHE A 126 14.61 -11.22 -18.67
CA PHE A 126 15.05 -12.03 -19.80
C PHE A 126 15.24 -13.49 -19.40
N VAL A 127 14.11 -14.20 -19.22
CA VAL A 127 14.11 -15.63 -18.87
C VAL A 127 14.24 -16.51 -20.12
N GLY A 128 14.98 -17.62 -19.99
CA GLY A 128 15.21 -18.57 -21.07
C GLY A 128 16.41 -18.22 -21.96
N ASP A 129 16.39 -18.68 -23.21
CA ASP A 129 17.47 -18.46 -24.17
C ASP A 129 17.45 -17.02 -24.67
N SER A 130 18.46 -16.24 -24.26
CA SER A 130 18.60 -14.84 -24.66
C SER A 130 19.44 -14.69 -25.92
N LYS A 131 18.97 -13.87 -26.87
CA LYS A 131 19.65 -13.56 -28.13
C LYS A 131 19.97 -12.08 -28.23
N VAL A 132 20.99 -11.75 -29.01
CA VAL A 132 21.38 -10.36 -29.31
C VAL A 132 21.45 -10.14 -30.81
N GLU A 133 20.80 -9.07 -31.26
CA GLU A 133 20.80 -8.63 -32.65
C GLU A 133 21.14 -7.14 -32.73
N LYS A 134 21.90 -6.72 -33.75
CA LYS A 134 22.15 -5.30 -34.02
C LYS A 134 21.06 -4.77 -34.95
N THR A 135 20.40 -3.69 -34.55
CA THR A 135 19.31 -3.08 -35.33
C THR A 135 19.29 -1.55 -35.17
N ARG A 136 18.21 -0.90 -35.60
CA ARG A 136 18.03 0.56 -35.49
C ARG A 136 16.63 0.92 -35.00
N ILE A 137 16.54 1.98 -34.21
CA ILE A 137 15.29 2.71 -33.91
C ILE A 137 15.45 4.12 -34.48
N GLY A 138 14.73 4.40 -35.57
CA GLY A 138 14.95 5.64 -36.34
C GLY A 138 16.39 5.73 -36.84
N ALA A 139 17.10 6.80 -36.46
CA ALA A 139 18.50 7.01 -36.80
C ALA A 139 19.49 6.36 -35.80
N THR A 140 19.00 5.85 -34.66
CA THR A 140 19.85 5.35 -33.57
C THR A 140 20.15 3.86 -33.76
N ALA A 141 21.44 3.50 -33.78
CA ALA A 141 21.86 2.10 -33.72
C ALA A 141 21.65 1.54 -32.31
N VAL A 142 21.05 0.36 -32.22
CA VAL A 142 20.70 -0.28 -30.95
C VAL A 142 21.03 -1.77 -30.98
N GLU A 143 21.24 -2.35 -29.81
CA GLU A 143 21.30 -3.79 -29.60
C GLU A 143 19.94 -4.26 -29.06
N LEU A 144 19.30 -5.16 -29.80
CA LEU A 144 18.09 -5.86 -29.40
C LEU A 144 18.47 -7.10 -28.61
N VAL A 145 18.11 -7.13 -27.33
CA VAL A 145 18.12 -8.33 -26.51
C VAL A 145 16.72 -8.92 -26.53
N SER A 146 16.59 -10.20 -26.85
CA SER A 146 15.30 -10.91 -26.83
C SER A 146 15.41 -12.22 -26.06
N SER A 147 14.35 -12.60 -25.36
CA SER A 147 14.25 -13.90 -24.71
C SER A 147 12.85 -14.50 -24.93
N HIS A 148 12.79 -15.82 -24.88
CA HIS A 148 11.56 -16.57 -25.01
C HIS A 148 11.62 -17.78 -24.07
N LEU A 149 10.56 -17.95 -23.28
CA LEU A 149 10.35 -19.09 -22.40
C LEU A 149 8.94 -19.61 -22.61
N GLU A 150 8.83 -20.89 -22.97
CA GLU A 150 7.56 -21.62 -22.98
C GLU A 150 7.64 -22.76 -21.96
N ARG A 151 6.77 -22.72 -20.94
CA ARG A 151 6.71 -23.75 -19.90
C ARG A 151 5.30 -23.93 -19.38
N GLY A 152 4.77 -25.16 -19.44
CA GLY A 152 3.50 -25.50 -18.81
C GLY A 152 2.29 -24.73 -19.36
N GLY A 153 2.32 -24.33 -20.64
CA GLY A 153 1.27 -23.51 -21.25
C GLY A 153 1.40 -22.00 -20.98
N GLU A 154 2.44 -21.58 -20.27
CA GLU A 154 2.83 -20.19 -20.11
C GLU A 154 3.91 -19.83 -21.14
N VAL A 155 3.73 -18.71 -21.82
CA VAL A 155 4.71 -18.12 -22.75
C VAL A 155 5.10 -16.76 -22.21
N ILE A 156 6.40 -16.57 -21.96
CA ILE A 156 6.98 -15.30 -21.51
C ILE A 156 8.03 -14.87 -22.53
N GLU A 157 7.88 -13.66 -23.05
CA GLU A 157 8.78 -13.08 -24.05
C GLU A 157 9.14 -11.65 -23.65
N ALA A 158 10.41 -11.31 -23.76
CA ALA A 158 10.91 -9.98 -23.50
C ALA A 158 11.80 -9.50 -24.65
N TRP A 159 11.67 -8.22 -24.99
CA TRP A 159 12.53 -7.55 -25.97
C TRP A 159 12.96 -6.19 -25.42
N GLY A 160 14.26 -5.95 -25.32
CA GLY A 160 14.84 -4.67 -24.93
C GLY A 160 15.75 -4.14 -26.03
N TRP A 161 15.57 -2.87 -26.40
CA TRP A 161 16.42 -2.17 -27.36
C TRP A 161 17.26 -1.15 -26.61
N PHE A 162 18.57 -1.37 -26.56
CA PHE A 162 19.52 -0.57 -25.81
C PHE A 162 20.48 0.15 -26.74
N ASP A 163 20.84 1.39 -26.42
CA ASP A 163 21.93 2.07 -27.11
C ASP A 163 23.30 1.51 -26.69
N ALA A 164 24.37 2.02 -27.32
CA ALA A 164 25.74 1.60 -27.02
C ALA A 164 26.17 1.86 -25.56
N LYS A 165 25.49 2.75 -24.83
CA LYS A 165 25.75 3.07 -23.42
C LYS A 165 24.91 2.21 -22.46
N GLY A 166 23.99 1.40 -22.97
CA GLY A 166 23.05 0.61 -22.18
C GLY A 166 21.77 1.35 -21.80
N ALA A 167 21.54 2.56 -22.33
CA ALA A 167 20.28 3.27 -22.12
C ALA A 167 19.15 2.59 -22.91
N PRO A 168 17.99 2.30 -22.30
CA PRO A 168 16.86 1.72 -23.01
C PRO A 168 16.19 2.75 -23.91
N LEU A 169 15.78 2.35 -25.11
CA LEU A 169 14.97 3.17 -26.02
C LEU A 169 13.57 2.59 -26.22
N ARG A 170 13.45 1.26 -26.14
CA ARG A 170 12.19 0.53 -26.25
C ARG A 170 12.27 -0.71 -25.39
N PHE A 171 11.14 -1.11 -24.82
CA PHE A 171 10.98 -2.39 -24.16
C PHE A 171 9.63 -2.99 -24.54
N ARG A 172 9.56 -4.29 -24.76
CA ARG A 172 8.30 -5.03 -24.93
C ARG A 172 8.32 -6.24 -24.03
N PHE A 173 7.23 -6.44 -23.31
CA PHE A 173 7.02 -7.61 -22.49
C PHE A 173 5.70 -8.26 -22.88
N ARG A 174 5.74 -9.58 -23.10
CA ARG A 174 4.56 -10.38 -23.37
C ARG A 174 4.55 -11.57 -22.43
N ALA A 175 3.45 -11.74 -21.71
CA ALA A 175 3.19 -12.94 -20.93
C ALA A 175 1.80 -13.45 -21.28
N GLN A 176 1.72 -14.72 -21.68
CA GLN A 176 0.49 -15.40 -22.06
C GLN A 176 0.35 -16.68 -21.24
N SER A 177 -0.80 -16.85 -20.60
CA SER A 177 -1.21 -18.04 -19.88
C SER A 177 -2.66 -18.40 -20.24
N PRO A 178 -3.16 -19.58 -19.87
CA PRO A 178 -4.55 -19.95 -20.14
C PRO A 178 -5.59 -19.00 -19.56
N MET A 179 -5.24 -18.28 -18.47
CA MET A 179 -6.17 -17.38 -17.77
C MET A 179 -5.92 -15.89 -18.06
N SER A 180 -4.79 -15.53 -18.66
CA SER A 180 -4.42 -14.12 -18.84
C SER A 180 -3.47 -13.91 -20.00
N SER A 181 -3.54 -12.74 -20.64
CA SER A 181 -2.56 -12.32 -21.62
C SER A 181 -2.21 -10.86 -21.37
N SER A 182 -0.92 -10.55 -21.42
CA SER A 182 -0.36 -9.21 -21.37
C SER A 182 0.63 -9.07 -22.52
N ASP A 183 0.56 -7.97 -23.23
CA ASP A 183 1.53 -7.62 -24.29
C ASP A 183 1.63 -6.10 -24.32
N THR A 184 2.71 -5.58 -23.77
CA THR A 184 2.92 -4.14 -23.63
C THR A 184 4.26 -3.75 -24.24
N THR A 185 4.23 -2.70 -25.06
CA THR A 185 5.43 -2.06 -25.60
C THR A 185 5.56 -0.64 -25.06
N TRP A 186 6.68 -0.35 -24.41
CA TRP A 186 7.09 1.00 -23.99
C TRP A 186 8.08 1.57 -24.99
N ASN A 187 7.79 2.77 -25.51
CA ASN A 187 8.69 3.55 -26.36
C ASN A 187 9.16 4.78 -25.58
N LEU A 188 10.46 4.90 -25.32
CA LEU A 188 11.00 6.03 -24.58
C LEU A 188 11.37 7.15 -25.55
N SER A 189 10.83 8.34 -25.32
CA SER A 189 11.03 9.52 -26.17
C SER A 189 12.01 10.52 -25.58
N ALA A 190 12.15 10.55 -24.25
CA ALA A 190 13.11 11.43 -23.59
C ALA A 190 13.64 10.81 -22.30
N PHE A 191 14.90 11.14 -22.01
CA PHE A 191 15.58 10.84 -20.76
C PHE A 191 16.30 12.09 -20.26
N ALA A 192 16.23 12.36 -18.96
CA ALA A 192 17.00 13.43 -18.34
C ALA A 192 17.47 13.02 -16.95
N THR A 193 18.72 13.31 -16.61
CA THR A 193 19.20 13.24 -15.22
C THR A 193 18.55 14.35 -14.41
N LEU A 194 18.01 14.00 -13.25
CA LEU A 194 17.48 14.98 -12.31
C LEU A 194 18.55 15.30 -11.25
N PRO A 195 18.58 16.53 -10.70
CA PRO A 195 19.40 16.81 -9.53
C PRO A 195 19.00 15.86 -8.39
N LYS A 196 19.98 15.40 -7.62
CA LYS A 196 19.68 14.73 -6.35
C LYS A 196 18.98 15.75 -5.45
N GLY A 197 17.79 15.43 -4.95
CA GLY A 197 16.94 16.41 -4.29
C GLY A 197 15.92 15.80 -3.35
N THR A 198 15.11 16.67 -2.77
CA THR A 198 14.01 16.33 -1.87
C THR A 198 13.07 15.30 -2.49
N PRO A 199 12.43 14.43 -1.66
CA PRO A 199 11.38 13.54 -2.12
C PRO A 199 10.31 14.31 -2.91
N PHE A 200 9.65 13.61 -3.83
CA PHE A 200 8.51 14.17 -4.54
C PHE A 200 7.39 14.50 -3.54
N ALA A 201 6.77 15.67 -3.66
CA ALA A 201 5.72 16.07 -2.73
C ALA A 201 4.49 15.17 -2.87
N LEU A 202 4.01 14.63 -1.76
CA LEU A 202 2.70 13.98 -1.66
C LEU A 202 1.62 15.08 -1.76
N THR A 203 1.09 15.30 -2.96
CA THR A 203 0.19 16.43 -3.24
C THR A 203 -1.19 15.92 -3.63
N ILE A 204 -2.21 16.35 -2.87
CA ILE A 204 -3.63 16.14 -3.18
C ILE A 204 -4.16 17.47 -3.73
N PRO A 205 -4.67 17.52 -4.98
CA PRO A 205 -5.33 18.72 -5.48
C PRO A 205 -6.59 19.03 -4.66
N GLY A 206 -6.80 20.31 -4.33
CA GLY A 206 -7.87 20.71 -3.40
C GLY A 206 -9.31 20.47 -3.88
N ASP A 207 -9.52 20.08 -5.14
CA ASP A 207 -10.83 19.74 -5.69
C ASP A 207 -11.07 18.22 -5.79
N HIS A 208 -10.18 17.39 -5.23
CA HIS A 208 -10.31 15.94 -5.22
C HIS A 208 -10.95 15.42 -3.92
N THR A 209 -11.74 14.35 -4.02
CA THR A 209 -12.33 13.66 -2.87
C THR A 209 -11.69 12.28 -2.66
N PRO A 210 -11.65 11.74 -1.44
CA PRO A 210 -11.16 10.39 -1.21
C PRO A 210 -11.94 9.36 -2.03
N PHE A 211 -11.24 8.43 -2.69
CA PHE A 211 -11.83 7.34 -3.47
C PHE A 211 -12.51 6.31 -2.56
N ARG A 212 -11.94 6.09 -1.37
CA ARG A 212 -12.46 5.21 -0.33
C ARG A 212 -12.27 5.86 1.05
N LEU A 213 -12.99 5.33 2.04
CA LEU A 213 -12.72 5.61 3.44
C LEU A 213 -11.35 5.02 3.82
N SER A 214 -10.66 5.64 4.77
CA SER A 214 -9.31 5.24 5.16
C SER A 214 -9.29 3.78 5.62
N SER A 215 -8.33 2.99 5.17
CA SER A 215 -8.16 1.60 5.63
C SER A 215 -7.79 1.49 7.12
N SER A 216 -7.47 2.61 7.77
CA SER A 216 -7.30 2.69 9.23
C SER A 216 -8.57 2.40 10.02
N ASP A 217 -9.74 2.36 9.36
CA ASP A 217 -11.04 2.41 10.01
C ASP A 217 -11.68 1.03 10.23
N TYR A 218 -10.98 -0.07 9.91
CA TYR A 218 -11.48 -1.38 10.30
C TYR A 218 -11.24 -1.61 11.80
N PRO A 219 -12.32 -1.79 12.60
CA PRO A 219 -12.18 -2.08 14.02
C PRO A 219 -11.42 -3.39 14.21
N LEU A 220 -10.71 -3.49 15.34
CA LEU A 220 -10.00 -4.71 15.73
C LEU A 220 -10.95 -5.92 15.67
N SER A 221 -10.49 -7.08 15.19
CA SER A 221 -11.35 -8.25 15.00
C SER A 221 -11.62 -9.02 16.30
N ILE A 222 -12.76 -9.69 16.39
CA ILE A 222 -13.05 -10.68 17.45
C ILE A 222 -11.95 -11.75 17.44
N GLY A 223 -11.45 -12.11 18.63
CA GLY A 223 -10.35 -13.05 18.83
C GLY A 223 -8.97 -12.40 18.93
N ALA A 224 -8.81 -11.15 18.52
CA ALA A 224 -7.54 -10.42 18.65
C ALA A 224 -7.21 -10.15 20.12
N SER A 225 -5.92 -10.26 20.46
CA SER A 225 -5.39 -9.80 21.74
C SER A 225 -5.08 -8.31 21.67
N ILE A 226 -5.36 -7.59 22.76
CA ILE A 226 -5.12 -6.14 22.84
C ILE A 226 -4.26 -5.81 24.05
N LYS A 227 -3.39 -4.81 23.91
CA LYS A 227 -2.60 -4.25 25.00
C LYS A 227 -3.02 -2.81 25.22
N LEU A 228 -3.66 -2.55 26.35
CA LEU A 228 -4.31 -1.28 26.64
C LEU A 228 -3.34 -0.26 27.27
N GLY A 229 -2.40 -0.72 28.10
CA GLY A 229 -1.37 0.10 28.73
C GLY A 229 -1.92 1.10 29.75
N THR A 230 -1.13 2.13 30.02
CA THR A 230 -1.44 3.16 31.03
C THR A 230 -2.28 4.30 30.46
N TRP A 231 -3.39 4.61 31.13
CA TRP A 231 -4.35 5.69 30.83
C TRP A 231 -4.44 6.65 32.02
N GLU A 232 -5.27 7.69 31.92
CA GLU A 232 -5.51 8.64 33.02
C GLU A 232 -6.97 8.60 33.46
N LYS A 233 -7.23 8.62 34.78
CA LYS A 233 -8.57 8.79 35.36
C LYS A 233 -8.49 9.81 36.49
N GLY A 234 -9.25 10.89 36.39
CA GLY A 234 -9.27 11.96 37.40
C GLY A 234 -7.87 12.53 37.73
N GLY A 235 -6.99 12.69 36.73
CA GLY A 235 -5.63 13.21 36.93
C GLY A 235 -4.60 12.18 37.41
N LYS A 236 -4.97 10.90 37.56
CA LYS A 236 -4.06 9.84 38.03
C LYS A 236 -3.84 8.79 36.96
N PRO A 237 -2.60 8.29 36.79
CA PRO A 237 -2.32 7.18 35.89
C PRO A 237 -2.99 5.90 36.40
N ILE A 238 -3.59 5.14 35.49
CA ILE A 238 -4.19 3.83 35.74
C ILE A 238 -3.69 2.84 34.68
N ASP A 239 -3.45 1.58 35.05
CA ASP A 239 -3.13 0.54 34.07
C ASP A 239 -4.43 -0.12 33.59
N LEU A 240 -4.79 0.14 32.33
CA LEU A 240 -6.04 -0.36 31.77
C LEU A 240 -5.98 -1.85 31.47
N ASP A 241 -4.79 -2.45 31.30
CA ASP A 241 -4.64 -3.90 31.18
C ASP A 241 -5.02 -4.59 32.50
N GLU A 242 -4.64 -4.01 33.63
CA GLU A 242 -5.01 -4.49 34.96
C GLU A 242 -6.51 -4.28 35.24
N GLU A 243 -7.04 -3.12 34.87
CA GLU A 243 -8.47 -2.84 35.01
C GLU A 243 -9.33 -3.75 34.14
N ALA A 244 -8.88 -4.14 32.95
CA ALA A 244 -9.62 -5.01 32.05
C ALA A 244 -9.46 -6.52 32.33
N LYS A 245 -8.77 -6.91 33.42
CA LYS A 245 -8.60 -8.33 33.79
C LYS A 245 -9.94 -9.05 33.98
N GLY A 246 -9.99 -10.29 33.50
CA GLY A 246 -11.20 -11.12 33.55
C GLY A 246 -12.14 -10.80 32.39
N THR A 247 -13.36 -10.37 32.69
CA THR A 247 -14.35 -9.95 31.69
C THR A 247 -14.72 -8.49 31.91
N ALA A 248 -14.45 -7.64 30.92
CA ALA A 248 -14.71 -6.21 30.99
C ALA A 248 -15.24 -5.68 29.65
N LEU A 249 -16.11 -4.68 29.71
CA LEU A 249 -16.60 -3.94 28.55
C LEU A 249 -15.88 -2.59 28.48
N LEU A 250 -15.09 -2.37 27.44
CA LEU A 250 -14.59 -1.04 27.10
C LEU A 250 -15.67 -0.31 26.31
N ALA A 251 -16.10 0.85 26.77
CA ALA A 251 -17.02 1.73 26.07
C ALA A 251 -16.29 3.03 25.73
N VAL A 252 -15.90 3.21 24.46
CA VAL A 252 -15.33 4.45 23.96
C VAL A 252 -16.45 5.41 23.61
N LEU A 253 -16.43 6.58 24.23
CA LEU A 253 -17.49 7.56 24.21
C LEU A 253 -16.92 8.95 23.94
N THR A 254 -17.70 9.75 23.23
CA THR A 254 -17.39 11.14 22.97
C THR A 254 -18.20 12.03 23.91
N PRO A 255 -17.56 12.97 24.61
CA PRO A 255 -18.26 13.92 25.45
C PRO A 255 -19.35 14.70 24.72
N ASP A 256 -20.44 14.96 25.42
CA ASP A 256 -21.47 15.93 25.01
C ASP A 256 -22.19 15.66 23.67
N VAL A 257 -21.96 14.52 23.01
CA VAL A 257 -22.69 14.12 21.80
C VAL A 257 -23.86 13.17 22.11
N GLU A 258 -24.96 13.34 21.38
CA GLU A 258 -26.18 12.56 21.59
C GLU A 258 -25.99 11.03 21.49
N PRO A 259 -25.24 10.48 20.52
CA PRO A 259 -25.00 9.03 20.46
C PRO A 259 -24.38 8.45 21.74
N SER A 260 -23.42 9.15 22.35
CA SER A 260 -22.78 8.70 23.58
C SER A 260 -23.66 8.84 24.82
N LYS A 261 -24.63 9.76 24.82
CA LYS A 261 -25.62 9.89 25.90
C LYS A 261 -26.65 8.76 25.87
N ARG A 262 -27.08 8.35 24.67
CA ARG A 262 -28.11 7.30 24.49
C ARG A 262 -27.71 5.97 25.11
N ILE A 263 -26.43 5.59 25.01
CA ILE A 263 -25.96 4.30 25.51
C ILE A 263 -25.73 4.25 27.02
N GLN A 264 -25.76 5.39 27.73
CA GLN A 264 -25.42 5.44 29.16
C GLN A 264 -26.32 4.55 30.02
N ALA A 265 -27.62 4.54 29.74
CA ALA A 265 -28.57 3.73 30.49
C ALA A 265 -28.32 2.23 30.31
N ALA A 266 -27.99 1.78 29.10
CA ALA A 266 -27.54 0.40 28.85
C ALA A 266 -26.24 0.06 29.61
N LEU A 267 -25.23 0.95 29.58
CA LEU A 267 -23.98 0.76 30.31
C LEU A 267 -24.19 0.66 31.82
N ASP A 268 -25.06 1.51 32.39
CA ASP A 268 -25.40 1.48 33.81
C ASP A 268 -26.15 0.20 34.21
N LYS A 269 -27.04 -0.31 33.34
CA LYS A 269 -27.72 -1.60 33.55
C LYS A 269 -26.73 -2.76 33.53
N LEU A 270 -25.77 -2.75 32.59
CA LEU A 270 -24.72 -3.77 32.50
C LEU A 270 -23.83 -3.76 33.75
N GLU A 271 -23.44 -2.57 34.22
CA GLU A 271 -22.64 -2.40 35.43
C GLU A 271 -23.38 -2.86 36.69
N LYS A 272 -24.66 -2.48 36.84
CA LYS A 272 -25.53 -3.01 37.91
C LYS A 272 -25.72 -4.52 37.84
N GLY A 273 -25.67 -5.09 36.64
CA GLY A 273 -25.67 -6.53 36.39
C GLY A 273 -24.36 -7.25 36.73
N GLY A 274 -23.34 -6.52 37.20
CA GLY A 274 -22.05 -7.06 37.64
C GLY A 274 -20.97 -7.10 36.55
N LEU A 275 -21.23 -6.56 35.35
CA LEU A 275 -20.20 -6.44 34.31
C LEU A 275 -19.30 -5.24 34.61
N LYS A 276 -17.98 -5.42 34.54
CA LYS A 276 -17.04 -4.31 34.68
C LYS A 276 -17.09 -3.44 33.42
N VAL A 277 -17.60 -2.22 33.53
CA VAL A 277 -17.69 -1.26 32.42
C VAL A 277 -16.62 -0.18 32.58
N LEU A 278 -15.72 -0.10 31.60
CA LEU A 278 -14.66 0.89 31.53
C LEU A 278 -15.06 1.94 30.49
N ARG A 279 -15.46 3.12 30.96
CA ARG A 279 -15.87 4.24 30.11
C ARG A 279 -14.63 5.04 29.70
N LEU A 280 -14.27 4.95 28.43
CA LEU A 280 -13.12 5.60 27.81
C LEU A 280 -13.60 6.87 27.08
N SER A 281 -12.81 7.93 27.13
CA SER A 281 -13.08 9.17 26.42
C SER A 281 -12.07 9.47 25.33
N ASP A 282 -12.57 10.02 24.22
CA ASP A 282 -11.75 10.69 23.20
C ASP A 282 -11.47 12.17 23.52
N GLY A 283 -12.00 12.71 24.62
CA GLY A 283 -11.82 14.10 25.05
C GLY A 283 -11.68 14.27 26.57
N LYS A 284 -11.27 15.46 27.01
CA LYS A 284 -11.23 15.82 28.45
C LYS A 284 -12.53 16.51 28.84
N SER A 285 -13.56 15.78 29.22
CA SER A 285 -14.81 16.40 29.72
C SER A 285 -15.26 15.90 31.10
N ASP A 286 -14.98 14.65 31.45
CA ASP A 286 -15.52 14.01 32.66
C ASP A 286 -14.41 13.36 33.50
N PRO A 287 -14.20 13.78 34.77
CA PRO A 287 -13.19 13.18 35.65
C PRO A 287 -13.46 11.71 36.01
N THR A 288 -14.65 11.20 35.75
CA THR A 288 -15.03 9.79 35.96
C THR A 288 -14.65 8.89 34.78
N TRP A 289 -14.39 9.47 33.60
CA TRP A 289 -14.01 8.72 32.41
C TRP A 289 -12.49 8.51 32.35
N ILE A 290 -12.10 7.45 31.65
CA ILE A 290 -10.72 7.06 31.41
C ILE A 290 -10.26 7.73 30.12
N TYR A 291 -9.24 8.56 30.19
CA TYR A 291 -8.78 9.36 29.06
C TYR A 291 -7.35 8.96 28.65
N ASP A 292 -7.07 9.02 27.35
CA ASP A 292 -5.73 8.82 26.81
C ASP A 292 -5.03 10.18 26.63
N PRO A 293 -4.08 10.55 27.52
CA PRO A 293 -3.38 11.83 27.43
C PRO A 293 -2.49 11.98 26.19
N THR A 294 -2.18 10.89 25.51
CA THR A 294 -1.30 10.89 24.33
C THR A 294 -2.08 10.84 23.01
N GLY A 295 -3.36 10.47 23.04
CA GLY A 295 -4.18 10.15 21.88
C GLY A 295 -3.77 8.88 21.11
N GLN A 296 -2.53 8.40 21.27
CA GLN A 296 -1.97 7.27 20.51
C GLN A 296 -2.59 5.92 20.89
N ARG A 297 -3.00 5.73 22.15
CA ARG A 297 -3.63 4.48 22.61
C ARG A 297 -5.02 4.35 22.04
N LEU A 298 -5.79 5.44 22.07
CA LEU A 298 -7.11 5.50 21.48
C LEU A 298 -7.06 5.27 19.97
N THR A 299 -6.11 5.90 19.26
CA THR A 299 -5.85 5.61 17.83
C THR A 299 -5.51 4.13 17.61
N GLY A 300 -4.74 3.51 18.51
CA GLY A 300 -4.43 2.09 18.48
C GLY A 300 -5.63 1.16 18.63
N LEU A 301 -6.73 1.62 19.24
CA LEU A 301 -7.99 0.86 19.33
C LEU A 301 -8.78 0.86 18.01
N ARG A 302 -8.39 1.68 17.01
CA ARG A 302 -9.04 1.80 15.69
C ARG A 302 -10.55 2.00 15.80
N VAL A 303 -10.96 2.98 16.61
CA VAL A 303 -12.37 3.29 16.89
C VAL A 303 -13.01 3.95 15.67
N PRO A 304 -13.97 3.31 14.98
CA PRO A 304 -14.50 3.84 13.72
C PRO A 304 -15.59 4.90 13.92
N ALA A 305 -16.29 4.88 15.05
CA ALA A 305 -17.38 5.78 15.40
C ALA A 305 -17.66 5.78 16.91
N THR A 306 -18.49 6.70 17.39
CA THR A 306 -18.94 6.80 18.78
C THR A 306 -20.46 6.59 18.87
N PRO A 307 -20.99 5.83 19.84
CA PRO A 307 -20.27 5.01 20.80
C PRO A 307 -19.66 3.75 20.15
N TYR A 308 -18.54 3.28 20.70
CA TYR A 308 -17.92 2.02 20.33
C TYR A 308 -17.71 1.15 21.56
N MET A 309 -18.20 -0.09 21.52
CA MET A 309 -18.10 -1.02 22.64
C MET A 309 -17.30 -2.26 22.26
N MET A 310 -16.39 -2.67 23.14
CA MET A 310 -15.51 -3.81 22.98
C MET A 310 -15.54 -4.66 24.25
N LEU A 311 -16.07 -5.89 24.15
CA LEU A 311 -16.04 -6.84 25.25
C LEU A 311 -14.73 -7.61 25.24
N LEU A 312 -13.97 -7.51 26.32
CA LEU A 312 -12.75 -8.26 26.56
C LEU A 312 -13.03 -9.43 27.51
N LYS A 313 -12.57 -10.63 27.13
CA LYS A 313 -12.46 -11.80 28.00
C LYS A 313 -11.03 -12.28 27.98
N GLU A 314 -10.38 -12.31 29.14
CA GLU A 314 -9.02 -12.82 29.31
C GLU A 314 -8.02 -12.12 28.35
N GLY A 315 -8.20 -10.81 28.13
CA GLY A 315 -7.33 -10.02 27.24
C GLY A 315 -7.58 -10.20 25.74
N LYS A 316 -8.65 -10.90 25.35
CA LYS A 316 -9.08 -11.04 23.95
C LYS A 316 -10.43 -10.42 23.68
N ILE A 317 -10.59 -9.86 22.49
CA ILE A 317 -11.86 -9.31 22.02
C ILE A 317 -12.85 -10.46 21.81
N SER A 318 -13.99 -10.42 22.49
CA SER A 318 -15.06 -11.42 22.41
C SER A 318 -16.34 -10.88 21.78
N GLY A 319 -16.50 -9.57 21.70
CA GLY A 319 -17.65 -8.92 21.08
C GLY A 319 -17.36 -7.45 20.78
N LEU A 320 -18.00 -6.93 19.73
CA LEU A 320 -17.83 -5.59 19.22
C LEU A 320 -19.20 -5.03 18.83
N TRP A 321 -19.45 -3.78 19.18
CA TRP A 321 -20.66 -3.05 18.80
C TRP A 321 -20.27 -1.66 18.30
N LEU A 322 -20.70 -1.35 17.08
CA LEU A 322 -20.41 -0.09 16.39
C LEU A 322 -21.67 0.77 16.34
N GLY A 323 -21.58 2.03 16.78
CA GLY A 323 -22.61 3.03 16.52
C GLY A 323 -24.01 2.61 16.99
N ALA A 324 -24.12 1.98 18.16
CA ALA A 324 -25.36 1.39 18.64
C ALA A 324 -26.53 2.41 18.62
N GLU A 325 -27.43 2.27 17.65
CA GLU A 325 -28.73 2.96 17.57
C GLU A 325 -29.85 2.18 18.27
N ALA A 326 -29.51 1.06 18.92
CA ALA A 326 -30.46 0.11 19.47
C ALA A 326 -31.06 0.55 20.81
N ASP A 327 -32.25 0.01 21.11
CA ASP A 327 -32.92 0.13 22.41
C ASP A 327 -32.01 -0.41 23.54
N ASP A 328 -32.02 0.23 24.71
CA ASP A 328 -31.15 -0.11 25.84
C ASP A 328 -31.26 -1.60 26.22
N GLU A 329 -32.48 -2.15 26.17
CA GLU A 329 -32.74 -3.55 26.51
C GLU A 329 -32.10 -4.52 25.51
N GLU A 330 -32.04 -4.15 24.24
CA GLU A 330 -31.44 -4.96 23.18
C GLU A 330 -29.92 -5.01 23.34
N VAL A 331 -29.29 -3.86 23.55
CA VAL A 331 -27.84 -3.78 23.82
C VAL A 331 -27.48 -4.61 25.05
N VAL A 332 -28.22 -4.47 26.15
CA VAL A 332 -27.97 -5.23 27.38
C VAL A 332 -28.07 -6.73 27.12
N LYS A 333 -29.12 -7.16 26.42
CA LYS A 333 -29.35 -8.57 26.09
C LYS A 333 -28.24 -9.15 25.21
N GLU A 334 -27.82 -8.42 24.18
CA GLU A 334 -26.74 -8.84 23.30
C GLU A 334 -25.42 -8.98 24.05
N VAL A 335 -25.00 -7.94 24.78
CA VAL A 335 -23.75 -7.97 25.54
C VAL A 335 -23.77 -9.12 26.55
N GLN A 336 -24.87 -9.30 27.29
CA GLN A 336 -24.99 -10.41 28.24
C GLN A 336 -24.96 -11.79 27.57
N SER A 337 -25.51 -11.93 26.35
CA SER A 337 -25.43 -13.18 25.61
C SER A 337 -23.99 -13.54 25.28
N VAL A 338 -23.18 -12.56 24.86
CA VAL A 338 -21.75 -12.75 24.58
C VAL A 338 -20.99 -12.99 25.89
N VAL A 339 -21.31 -12.30 26.99
CA VAL A 339 -20.70 -12.56 28.30
C VAL A 339 -20.92 -14.02 28.74
N LYS A 340 -22.12 -14.58 28.53
CA LYS A 340 -22.47 -15.95 28.91
C LYS A 340 -21.94 -17.01 27.94
N SER A 341 -21.61 -16.66 26.70
CA SER A 341 -21.06 -17.62 25.74
C SER A 341 -19.65 -18.08 26.15
N LYS A 342 -19.34 -19.36 25.94
CA LYS A 342 -17.98 -19.88 26.10
C LYS A 342 -17.11 -19.30 24.98
N ALA A 343 -15.90 -18.85 25.31
CA ALA A 343 -14.97 -18.31 24.32
C ALA A 343 -14.75 -19.34 23.19
N GLY A 344 -15.05 -18.95 21.94
CA GLY A 344 -14.76 -19.75 20.76
C GLY A 344 -15.93 -20.41 20.03
N VAL A 345 -17.17 -19.95 20.19
CA VAL A 345 -18.27 -20.34 19.29
C VAL A 345 -18.86 -19.09 18.65
N PHE A 346 -18.33 -18.74 17.48
CA PHE A 346 -18.98 -17.95 16.44
C PHE A 346 -18.66 -18.59 15.10
#